data_AF-A0A2G6APB3-F1
#
_entry.id   AF-A0A2G6APB3-F1
#
_cell.length_a   1.000
_cell.length_b   1.000
_cell.length_c   1.000
_cell.angle_alpha   90.00
_cell.angle_beta   90.00
_cell.angle_gamma   90.00
#
_symmetry.space_group_name_H-M   'P 1'
#
loop_
_entity.id
_entity.type
_entity.pdbx_description
1 polymer ?
#
loop_
_entity_poly.entity_id
_entity_poly.type
_entity_poly.pdbx_seq_one_letter_code
_entity_poly.pdbx_strand_id
1 'polypeptide(L)'
;MSAAYVPDGAWLARTISTNLGLHKVSWYIQFNSAEKSRYEVAQWTRIGQHKLGHVFGLADLKNSINRARLMWWQGGQYQGLTLNEKYGLANIWGY
;
A
#
# COMPACT_ATOMS: atom_id res chain seq x y z
N MET A 1 2.22 -19.94 11.99
CA MET A 1 0.93 -19.35 11.56
C MET A 1 0.97 -19.28 10.04
N SER A 2 0.12 -20.05 9.35
CA SER A 2 0.04 -20.09 7.89
C SER A 2 -0.68 -18.84 7.37
N ALA A 3 -0.15 -18.22 6.32
CA ALA A 3 -0.80 -17.12 5.63
C ALA A 3 -2.13 -17.60 5.03
N ALA A 4 -3.23 -16.92 5.35
CA ALA A 4 -4.54 -17.26 4.81
C ALA A 4 -4.54 -17.15 3.27
N TYR A 5 -5.00 -18.22 2.62
CA TYR A 5 -5.31 -18.24 1.19
C TYR A 5 -6.43 -17.23 0.92
N VAL A 6 -6.20 -16.28 0.01
CA VAL A 6 -7.20 -15.30 -0.45
C VAL A 6 -7.37 -15.52 -1.95
N PRO A 7 -8.59 -15.82 -2.44
CA PRO A 7 -8.83 -16.12 -3.85
C PRO A 7 -8.39 -14.99 -4.79
N ASP A 8 -7.90 -15.36 -5.98
CA ASP A 8 -7.22 -14.50 -6.97
C ASP A 8 -8.08 -13.38 -7.59
N GLY A 9 -9.37 -13.25 -7.24
CA GLY A 9 -10.31 -12.30 -7.87
C GLY A 9 -10.60 -10.99 -7.11
N ALA A 10 -10.12 -10.82 -5.87
CA ALA A 10 -10.61 -9.73 -4.99
C ALA A 10 -9.55 -8.68 -4.58
N TRP A 11 -8.28 -8.87 -4.95
CA TRP A 11 -7.19 -8.02 -4.45
C TRP A 11 -6.23 -7.62 -5.57
N LEU A 12 -5.82 -6.35 -5.57
CA LEU A 12 -4.91 -5.77 -6.56
C LEU A 12 -3.44 -6.02 -6.18
N ALA A 13 -3.11 -5.70 -4.94
CA ALA A 13 -1.82 -5.98 -4.30
C ALA A 13 -2.05 -6.13 -2.81
N ARG A 14 -1.18 -6.89 -2.11
CA ARG A 14 -1.26 -7.06 -0.67
C ARG A 14 0.13 -7.13 -0.03
N THR A 15 0.22 -6.62 1.19
CA THR A 15 1.40 -6.76 2.04
C THR A 15 1.23 -8.01 2.89
N ILE A 16 2.17 -8.94 2.79
CA ILE A 16 2.28 -10.07 3.72
C ILE A 16 3.40 -9.72 4.69
N SER A 17 3.13 -9.77 5.99
CA SER A 17 4.10 -9.34 7.00
C SER A 17 4.04 -10.19 8.26
N THR A 18 5.20 -10.37 8.88
CA THR A 18 5.32 -10.81 10.28
C THR A 18 5.48 -9.59 11.16
N ASN A 19 4.69 -9.51 12.22
CA ASN A 19 4.72 -8.39 13.16
C ASN A 19 5.38 -8.82 14.48
N LEU A 20 6.13 -7.91 15.10
CA LEU A 20 6.56 -7.96 16.50
C LEU A 20 5.99 -6.73 17.20
N GLY A 21 4.95 -6.93 18.01
CA GLY A 21 4.14 -5.82 18.52
C GLY A 21 3.48 -5.05 17.36
N LEU A 22 3.64 -3.72 17.35
CA LEU A 22 3.11 -2.84 16.30
C LEU A 22 4.03 -2.72 15.07
N HIS A 23 5.23 -3.30 15.12
CA HIS A 23 6.23 -3.16 14.07
C HIS A 23 6.25 -4.37 13.15
N LYS A 24 6.35 -4.15 11.83
CA LYS A 24 6.59 -5.21 10.86
C LYS A 24 8.08 -5.54 10.82
N VAL A 25 8.45 -6.75 11.24
CA VAL A 25 9.85 -7.20 11.29
C VAL A 25 10.30 -7.89 10.00
N SER A 26 9.36 -8.42 9.23
CA SER A 26 9.59 -8.88 7.87
C SER A 26 8.32 -8.70 7.05
N TRP A 27 8.48 -8.42 5.76
CA TRP A 27 7.36 -8.20 4.86
C TRP A 27 7.77 -8.40 3.41
N TYR A 28 6.79 -8.73 2.58
CA TYR A 28 6.89 -8.68 1.12
C TYR A 28 5.56 -8.24 0.52
N ILE A 29 5.62 -7.73 -0.70
CA ILE A 29 4.43 -7.27 -1.42
C ILE A 29 4.14 -8.28 -2.53
N GLN A 30 2.91 -8.78 -2.56
CA GLN A 30 2.41 -9.57 -3.68
C GLN A 30 1.57 -8.69 -4.58
N PHE A 31 1.80 -8.81 -5.87
CA PHE A 31 1.00 -8.19 -6.92
C PHE A 31 0.17 -9.27 -7.61
N ASN A 32 -1.10 -8.98 -7.87
CA ASN A 32 -1.96 -9.94 -8.54
C ASN A 32 -1.66 -9.93 -10.04
N SER A 33 -1.13 -11.04 -10.55
CA SER A 33 -0.79 -11.17 -11.97
C SER A 33 -2.02 -11.15 -12.88
N ALA A 34 -3.20 -11.52 -12.40
CA ALA A 34 -4.45 -11.44 -13.15
C ALA A 34 -4.85 -9.99 -13.47
N GLU A 35 -4.41 -9.02 -12.66
CA GLU A 35 -4.68 -7.60 -12.84
C GLU A 35 -3.64 -6.91 -13.73
N LYS A 36 -2.56 -7.61 -14.14
CA LYS A 36 -1.40 -7.02 -14.83
C LYS A 36 -1.78 -6.14 -16.03
N SER A 37 -2.74 -6.57 -16.83
CA SER A 37 -3.18 -5.87 -18.05
C SER A 37 -4.04 -4.63 -17.79
N ARG A 38 -4.58 -4.46 -16.57
CA ARG A 38 -5.45 -3.33 -16.21
C ARG A 38 -4.68 -2.06 -15.83
N TYR A 39 -3.37 -2.18 -15.62
CA TYR A 39 -2.54 -1.09 -15.11
C TYR A 39 -1.21 -1.02 -15.87
N GLU A 40 -0.81 0.21 -16.19
CA GLU A 40 0.51 0.51 -16.74
C GLU A 40 1.62 0.29 -15.70
N VAL A 41 2.86 0.15 -16.17
CA VAL A 41 4.04 -0.03 -15.30
C VAL A 41 4.13 1.07 -14.23
N ALA A 42 3.91 2.33 -14.61
CA ALA A 42 3.95 3.46 -13.67
C ALA A 42 2.86 3.36 -12.58
N GLN A 43 1.68 2.81 -12.91
CA GLN A 43 0.60 2.58 -11.96
C GLN A 43 0.96 1.45 -10.99
N TRP A 44 1.61 0.38 -11.47
CA TRP A 44 2.13 -0.70 -10.62
C TRP A 44 3.17 -0.20 -9.62
N THR A 45 4.09 0.68 -10.03
CA THR A 45 5.05 1.32 -9.12
C THR A 45 4.32 2.09 -8.01
N ARG A 46 3.29 2.86 -8.38
CA ARG A 46 2.46 3.63 -7.44
C ARG A 46 1.68 2.73 -6.48
N ILE A 47 1.13 1.61 -6.97
CA ILE A 47 0.48 0.58 -6.14
C ILE A 47 1.49 -0.02 -5.15
N GLY A 48 2.72 -0.30 -5.58
CA GLY A 48 3.80 -0.76 -4.71
C GLY A 48 4.14 0.24 -3.61
N GLN A 49 4.28 1.52 -3.95
CA GLN A 49 4.51 2.60 -2.98
C GLN A 49 3.37 2.72 -1.95
N HIS A 50 2.12 2.60 -2.39
CA HIS A 50 0.97 2.58 -1.50
C HIS A 50 1.03 1.40 -0.51
N LYS A 51 1.41 0.21 -0.97
CA LYS A 51 1.59 -0.96 -0.08
C LYS A 51 2.78 -0.82 0.87
N LEU A 52 3.85 -0.12 0.45
CA LEU A 52 4.92 0.30 1.36
C LEU A 52 4.42 1.28 2.43
N GLY A 53 3.52 2.21 2.09
CA GLY A 53 2.90 3.10 3.07
C GLY A 53 2.28 2.34 4.25
N HIS A 54 1.52 1.27 3.98
CA HIS A 54 0.99 0.40 5.03
C HIS A 54 2.06 -0.37 5.81
N VAL A 55 3.18 -0.71 5.16
CA VAL A 55 4.30 -1.33 5.87
C VAL A 55 4.81 -0.38 6.96
N PHE A 56 4.93 0.90 6.63
CA PHE A 56 5.41 1.94 7.53
C PHE A 56 4.33 2.55 8.44
N GLY A 57 3.12 1.98 8.45
CA GLY A 57 2.05 2.36 9.39
C GLY A 57 1.04 3.37 8.88
N LEU A 58 1.08 3.76 7.60
CA LEU A 58 0.05 4.63 7.02
C LEU A 58 -1.24 3.86 6.71
N ALA A 59 -2.38 4.43 7.09
CA ALA A 59 -3.71 3.87 6.81
C ALA A 59 -4.28 4.31 5.46
N ASP A 60 -5.25 3.55 4.95
CA ASP A 60 -6.03 3.92 3.78
C ASP A 60 -6.86 5.20 4.02
N LEU A 61 -6.91 6.05 3.00
CA LEU A 61 -7.75 7.24 2.93
C LEU A 61 -8.98 6.88 2.10
N LYS A 62 -10.17 6.99 2.70
CA LYS A 62 -11.46 6.63 2.07
C LYS A 62 -12.31 7.82 1.62
N ASN A 63 -11.98 9.04 2.08
CA ASN A 63 -12.66 10.25 1.63
C ASN A 63 -12.14 10.70 0.25
N SER A 64 -13.04 10.89 -0.71
CA SER A 64 -12.76 11.20 -2.12
C SER A 64 -11.91 12.45 -2.36
N ILE A 65 -11.86 13.39 -1.40
CA ILE A 65 -10.92 14.52 -1.44
C ILE A 65 -9.46 14.07 -1.52
N ASN A 66 -9.16 12.85 -1.04
CA ASN A 66 -7.83 12.26 -1.04
C ASN A 66 -7.53 11.43 -2.29
N ARG A 67 -8.37 11.43 -3.34
CA ARG A 67 -8.22 10.57 -4.54
C ARG A 67 -6.84 10.64 -5.21
N ALA A 68 -6.16 11.77 -5.09
CA ALA A 68 -4.84 12.00 -5.66
C ALA A 68 -3.68 11.56 -4.76
N ARG A 69 -3.95 11.27 -3.48
CA ARG A 69 -2.92 10.94 -2.48
C ARG A 69 -2.48 9.49 -2.60
N LEU A 70 -1.23 9.24 -2.21
CA LEU A 70 -0.64 7.89 -2.26
C LEU A 70 -1.48 6.85 -1.51
N MET A 71 -2.02 7.23 -0.36
CA MET A 71 -2.78 6.32 0.50
C MET A 71 -4.28 6.27 0.14
N TRP A 72 -4.70 6.74 -1.03
CA TRP A 72 -6.07 6.54 -1.51
C TRP A 72 -6.36 5.04 -1.66
N TRP A 73 -7.52 4.59 -1.17
CA TRP A 73 -7.85 3.17 -1.11
C TRP A 73 -8.05 2.49 -2.49
N GLN A 74 -8.30 3.25 -3.56
CA GLN A 74 -8.46 2.69 -4.91
C GLN A 74 -7.18 2.80 -5.72
N GLY A 75 -6.79 1.68 -6.33
CA GLY A 75 -5.58 1.53 -7.15
C GLY A 75 -5.49 2.47 -8.35
N GLY A 76 -4.27 2.94 -8.63
CA GLY A 76 -3.85 3.26 -10.00
C GLY A 76 -3.80 4.73 -10.41
N GLN A 77 -4.24 5.68 -9.59
CA GLN A 77 -4.16 7.12 -9.94
C GLN A 77 -3.62 8.00 -8.82
N TYR A 78 -2.49 7.60 -8.23
CA TYR A 78 -1.82 8.39 -7.18
C TYR A 78 -0.87 9.42 -7.78
N GLN A 79 -0.68 10.55 -7.10
CA GLN A 79 0.38 11.52 -7.42
C GLN A 79 1.77 11.11 -6.86
N GLY A 80 1.86 9.95 -6.20
CA GLY A 80 3.05 9.55 -5.45
C GLY A 80 3.06 10.15 -4.05
N LEU A 81 4.23 10.11 -3.39
CA LEU A 81 4.40 10.53 -2.00
C LEU A 81 4.24 12.06 -1.87
N THR A 82 3.16 12.52 -1.25
CA THR A 82 2.93 13.96 -1.02
C THR A 82 3.52 14.39 0.33
N LEU A 83 3.56 15.71 0.57
CA LEU A 83 4.04 16.27 1.84
C LEU A 83 3.25 15.73 3.05
N ASN A 84 1.96 15.45 2.90
CA ASN A 84 1.13 14.90 3.98
C ASN A 84 1.53 13.46 4.35
N GLU A 85 1.93 12.63 3.37
CA GLU A 85 2.47 11.30 3.69
C GLU A 85 3.83 11.41 4.38
N LYS A 86 4.67 12.37 4.00
CA LYS A 86 5.94 12.65 4.70
C LYS A 86 5.70 13.05 6.16
N TYR A 87 4.70 13.89 6.43
CA TYR A 87 4.32 14.25 7.80
C TYR A 87 3.77 13.07 8.59
N GLY A 88 2.92 12.24 7.98
CA GLY A 88 2.44 11.02 8.63
C GLY A 88 3.58 10.08 9.02
N LEU A 89 4.51 9.85 8.10
CA LEU A 89 5.70 9.04 8.36
C LEU A 89 6.62 9.68 9.42
N ALA A 90 6.83 11.00 9.39
CA ALA A 90 7.60 11.71 10.42
C ALA A 90 6.98 11.57 11.81
N ASN A 91 5.65 11.67 11.92
CA ASN A 91 4.94 11.46 13.20
C ASN A 91 5.08 10.03 13.75
N ILE A 92 5.25 9.03 12.87
CA ILE A 92 5.40 7.62 13.29
C ILE A 92 6.86 7.31 13.64
N TRP A 93 7.82 7.82 12.86
CA TRP A 93 9.22 7.40 12.88
C TRP A 93 10.20 8.44 13.45
N GLY A 94 9.76 9.69 13.66
CA GLY A 94 10.49 10.72 14.40
C GLY A 94 11.67 11.37 13.66
N TYR A 95 11.57 11.54 12.33
CA TYR A 95 12.59 12.23 11.52
C TYR A 95 12.17 13.65 11.11
#